data_AF-A0A1A8PGX2-F1
#
_entry.id   AF-A0A1A8PGX2-F1
#
_cell.length_a   1.000
_cell.length_b   1.000
_cell.length_c   1.000
_cell.angle_alpha   90.00
_cell.angle_beta   90.00
_cell.angle_gamma   90.00
#
_symmetry.space_group_name_H-M   'P 1'
#
loop_
_entity.id
_entity.type
_entity.pdbx_description
1 polymer ?
#
loop_
_entity_poly.entity_id
_entity_poly.type
_entity_poly.pdbx_seq_one_letter_code
_entity_poly.pdbx_strand_id
1 'polypeptide(L)' 'NNDPPLRIQNLSILIRQIKAYYQESLQQLVMMPLPNILVLGRNPLCEQGLDEMKKLLLLLLGCAVQCEKKEEYIEL' A
#
# COMPACT_ATOMS: atom_id res chain seq x y z
N ASN A 1 -11.86 15.81 7.06
CA ASN A 1 -10.99 14.66 6.71
C ASN A 1 -11.04 14.25 5.24
N ASN A 2 -11.37 15.15 4.30
CA ASN A 2 -11.54 14.81 2.88
C ASN A 2 -10.60 15.55 1.93
N ASP A 3 -9.62 16.29 2.45
CA ASP A 3 -8.78 17.16 1.64
C ASP A 3 -7.85 16.33 0.71
N PRO A 4 -8.01 16.40 -0.62
CA PRO A 4 -7.23 15.60 -1.56
C PRO A 4 -5.70 15.74 -1.43
N PRO A 5 -5.11 16.95 -1.29
CA PRO A 5 -3.67 17.11 -1.11
C PRO A 5 -3.12 16.39 0.13
N LEU A 6 -3.79 16.52 1.27
CA LEU A 6 -3.39 15.82 2.50
C LEU A 6 -3.47 14.29 2.32
N ARG A 7 -4.52 13.80 1.66
CA ARG A 7 -4.66 12.37 1.35
C ARG A 7 -3.53 11.87 0.45
N ILE A 8 -3.19 12.62 -0.60
CA ILE A 8 -2.08 12.31 -1.52
C ILE A 8 -0.76 12.27 -0.75
N GLN A 9 -0.51 13.25 0.12
CA GLN A 9 0.69 13.30 0.95
C GLN A 9 0.80 12.07 1.85
N ASN A 10 -0.28 11.71 2.55
CA ASN A 10 -0.31 10.53 3.42
C ASN A 10 -0.06 9.24 2.64
N LEU A 11 -0.69 9.09 1.46
CA LEU A 11 -0.47 7.94 0.58
C LEU A 11 0.95 7.86 0.04
N SER A 12 1.57 9.00 -0.29
CA SER A 12 2.97 9.07 -0.73
C SER A 12 3.92 8.58 0.36
N ILE A 13 3.73 9.04 1.61
CA ILE A 13 4.51 8.59 2.76
C ILE A 13 4.31 7.08 2.97
N LEU A 14 3.07 6.61 2.95
CA LEU A 14 2.74 5.20 3.16
C LEU A 14 3.40 4.29 2.11
N ILE A 15 3.28 4.60 0.81
CA ILE A 15 3.90 3.79 -0.25
C ILE A 15 5.42 3.78 -0.10
N ARG A 16 6.04 4.91 0.23
CA ARG A 16 7.48 4.98 0.44
C ARG A 16 7.91 4.03 1.57
N GLN A 17 7.20 4.03 2.70
CA GLN A 17 7.49 3.15 3.82
C GLN A 17 7.28 1.68 3.49
N ILE A 18 6.20 1.35 2.78
CA ILE A 18 5.95 -0.02 2.31
C ILE A 18 7.11 -0.49 1.43
N LYS A 19 7.53 0.31 0.44
CA LYS A 19 8.66 -0.06 -0.43
C LYS A 19 9.95 -0.25 0.36
N ALA A 20 10.24 0.66 1.29
CA ALA A 20 11.41 0.56 2.15
C ALA A 20 11.37 -0.75 2.96
N TYR A 21 10.21 -1.11 3.52
CA TYR A 21 10.06 -2.39 4.24
C TYR A 21 10.36 -3.62 3.38
N TYR A 22 9.81 -3.69 2.16
CA TYR A 22 10.11 -4.78 1.24
C TYR A 22 11.61 -4.85 0.91
N GLN A 23 12.24 -3.72 0.60
CA GLN A 23 13.62 -3.69 0.14
C GLN A 23 14.63 -3.88 1.28
N GLU A 24 14.41 -3.22 2.42
CA GLU A 24 15.38 -3.14 3.52
C GLU A 24 15.16 -4.26 4.54
N SER A 25 13.90 -4.54 4.91
CA SER A 25 13.59 -5.56 5.93
C SER A 25 13.42 -6.94 5.33
N LEU A 26 12.65 -7.07 4.24
CA LEU A 26 12.39 -8.36 3.60
C LEU A 26 13.46 -8.76 2.57
N GLN A 27 14.33 -7.83 2.16
CA GLN A 27 15.33 -8.05 1.09
C GLN A 27 14.69 -8.52 -0.23
N GLN A 28 13.50 -7.99 -0.55
CA GLN A 28 12.71 -8.33 -1.73
C GLN A 28 12.40 -7.10 -2.58
N LEU A 29 12.25 -7.31 -3.89
CA LEU A 29 11.83 -6.27 -4.83
C LEU A 29 10.34 -6.37 -5.12
N VAL A 30 9.64 -5.24 -5.05
CA VAL A 30 8.23 -5.14 -5.46
C VAL A 30 8.15 -5.15 -6.98
N MET A 31 7.72 -6.27 -7.56
CA MET A 31 7.61 -6.46 -9.02
C MET A 31 6.29 -5.96 -9.60
N MET A 32 5.26 -5.78 -8.76
CA MET A 32 3.97 -5.27 -9.20
C MET A 32 3.99 -3.74 -9.39
N PRO A 33 3.13 -3.18 -10.27
CA PRO A 33 2.96 -1.74 -10.36
C PRO A 33 2.48 -1.15 -9.03
N LEU A 34 3.12 -0.04 -8.61
CA LEU A 34 2.71 0.69 -7.42
C LEU A 34 1.35 1.37 -7.62
N PRO A 35 0.56 1.53 -6.54
CA PRO A 35 -0.72 2.22 -6.63
C PRO A 35 -0.56 3.69 -7.00
N ASN A 36 -1.41 4.19 -7.89
CA ASN A 36 -1.42 5.58 -8.31
C ASN A 36 -2.07 6.48 -7.23
N ILE A 37 -1.23 7.16 -6.45
CA ILE A 37 -1.67 8.02 -5.34
C ILE A 37 -2.50 9.23 -5.78
N LEU A 38 -2.37 9.70 -7.03
CA LEU A 38 -3.16 10.83 -7.52
C LEU A 38 -4.61 10.42 -7.75
N VAL A 39 -4.84 9.21 -8.26
CA VAL A 39 -6.17 8.64 -8.46
C VAL A 39 -6.83 8.40 -7.09
N LEU A 40 -6.13 7.70 -6.19
CA LEU A 40 -6.61 7.43 -4.82
C LEU A 40 -6.85 8.70 -4.00
N GLY A 41 -6.00 9.71 -4.19
CA GLY A 41 -6.08 10.98 -3.50
C GLY A 41 -7.29 11.83 -3.90
N ARG A 42 -7.59 11.85 -5.20
CA ARG A 42 -8.63 12.70 -5.79
C ARG A 42 -10.00 12.04 -5.84
N ASN A 43 -10.07 10.76 -6.18
CA ASN A 43 -11.33 10.06 -6.36
C ASN A 43 -11.23 8.58 -5.95
N PRO A 44 -11.11 8.26 -4.65
CA PRO A 44 -10.84 6.90 -4.18
C PRO A 44 -11.97 5.91 -4.45
N LEU A 45 -13.18 6.38 -4.73
CA LEU A 45 -14.38 5.54 -4.92
C LEU A 45 -14.77 5.37 -6.39
N CYS A 46 -14.04 5.96 -7.34
CA CYS A 46 -14.24 5.63 -8.75
C CYS A 46 -13.68 4.22 -9.03
N GLU A 47 -14.10 3.61 -10.13
CA GLU A 47 -13.64 2.28 -10.55
C GLU A 47 -12.11 2.17 -10.55
N GLN A 48 -11.43 3.15 -11.17
CA GLN A 48 -9.97 3.22 -11.16
C GLN A 48 -9.40 3.38 -9.74
N GLY A 49 -10.04 4.18 -8.89
CA GLY A 49 -9.64 4.37 -7.50
C GLY A 49 -9.73 3.07 -6.70
N LEU A 50 -10.78 2.28 -6.92
CA LEU A 50 -10.93 0.96 -6.31
C LEU A 50 -9.85 -0.02 -6.80
N ASP A 51 -9.48 0.02 -8.08
CA ASP A 51 -8.40 -0.82 -8.61
C ASP A 51 -7.03 -0.42 -8.05
N GLU A 52 -6.74 0.87 -7.91
CA GLU A 52 -5.54 1.33 -7.22
C GLU A 52 -5.57 0.98 -5.72
N MET A 53 -6.75 0.97 -5.10
CA MET A 53 -6.91 0.58 -3.70
C MET A 53 -6.60 -0.90 -3.50
N LYS A 54 -7.04 -1.77 -4.42
CA LYS A 54 -6.70 -3.21 -4.39
C LYS A 54 -5.19 -3.41 -4.40
N LYS A 55 -4.44 -2.66 -5.22
CA LYS A 55 -2.97 -2.73 -5.25
C LYS A 55 -2.35 -2.33 -3.92
N LEU A 56 -2.83 -1.25 -3.31
CA LEU A 56 -2.36 -0.82 -1.99
C LEU A 56 -2.63 -1.87 -0.90
N LEU A 57 -3.85 -2.42 -0.87
CA LEU A 57 -4.23 -3.47 0.07
C LEU A 57 -3.40 -4.74 -0.13
N LEU A 58 -3.11 -5.13 -1.37
CA LEU A 58 -2.27 -6.28 -1.68
C LEU A 58 -0.83 -6.09 -1.18
N LEU A 59 -0.25 -4.89 -1.34
CA LEU A 59 1.08 -4.59 -0.81
C LEU A 59 1.11 -4.68 0.72
N LEU A 60 0.08 -4.14 1.40
CA LEU A 60 -0.06 -4.21 2.85
C LEU A 60 -0.23 -5.65 3.35
N LEU A 61 -1.06 -6.43 2.66
CA LEU A 61 -1.23 -7.86 2.94
C LEU A 61 0.11 -8.60 2.80
N GLY A 62 0.85 -8.34 1.73
CA GLY A 62 2.16 -8.92 1.52
C GLY A 62 3.17 -8.52 2.61
N CYS A 63 3.07 -7.31 3.19
CA CYS A 63 3.85 -6.96 4.38
C CYS A 63 3.42 -7.79 5.59
N ALA A 64 2.10 -7.93 5.84
CA ALA A 64 1.57 -8.65 6.98
C ALA A 64 1.94 -10.14 6.97
N VAL A 65 1.85 -10.81 5.82
CA VAL A 65 2.14 -12.26 5.70
C VAL A 65 3.64 -12.57 5.63
N GLN A 66 4.49 -11.56 5.42
CA GLN A 66 5.95 -11.73 5.34
C GLN A 66 6.69 -11.12 6.53
N CYS A 67 5.99 -10.45 7.45
CA CYS A 67 6.61 -9.93 8.65
C CYS A 67 7.00 -11.06 9.62
N GLU A 68 7.87 -10.75 10.59
CA GLU A 68 8.32 -11.73 11.60
C GLU A 68 7.15 -12.33 12.40
N LYS A 69 6.05 -11.57 12.54
CA LYS A 69 4.80 -11.99 13.19
C LYS A 69 3.80 -12.63 12.23
N LYS A 70 4.22 -13.09 11.05
CA LYS A 70 3.37 -13.72 10.04
C LYS A 70 2.41 -14.78 10.59
N GLU A 71 2.84 -15.53 11.61
CA GLU A 71 2.03 -16.60 12.24
C GLU A 71 0.78 -16.01 12.93
N GLU A 72 0.87 -14.83 13.56
CA GLU A 72 -0.29 -14.13 14.15
C GLU A 72 -1.29 -13.59 13.10
N TYR A 73 -0.85 -13.34 11.87
CA TYR A 73 -1.70 -12.79 10.79
C TYR A 73 -2.28 -13.88 9.86
N ILE A 74 -1.66 -15.06 9.81
CA ILE A 74 -2.06 -16.18 8.95
C ILE A 74 -2.90 -17.21 9.73
N GLU A 75 -2.72 -17.32 11.05
CA GLU A 75 -3.58 -18.18 11.88
C GLU A 75 -4.93 -17.53 12.17
N LEU A 76 -5.92 -17.89 11.35
CA LEU A 76 -7.35 -17.87 11.63
C LEU A 76 -7.99 -19.14 11.02
#